data_AF-A0A9Q1RTA7-F1
#
_entry.id   AF-A0A9Q1RTA7-F1
#
_cell.length_a   1.000
_cell.length_b   1.000
_cell.length_c   1.000
_cell.angle_alpha   90.00
_cell.angle_beta   90.00
_cell.angle_gamma   90.00
#
_symmetry.space_group_name_H-M   'P 1'
#
loop_
_entity.id
_entity.type
_entity.pdbx_description
1 polymer ?
#
loop_
_entity_poly.entity_id
_entity_poly.type
_entity_poly.pdbx_seq_one_letter_code
_entity_poly.pdbx_strand_id
1 'polypeptide(L)'
;MNLQKEHVFRVPMGAGSLSRDVWTSKQSKFYHACSHSPNKFPSAEVNTHPNRYLMIATSGGLNQQRTGIVDAVVAAHILNAVLVVPKLDQKSYGKIQGIIWNNFNFSEIFDVDWFILRISKDVKIVRNLPKIGDKVITPYTTRVPRKCNVKCYQTRILPILKKKHAVQLTKFDYRLSNRLDTDLQKLRCRVNYHALKFTDPIIEMSRTLVERIRMKSKHFVALHLRFEPDMLAFSGCYYGGGDKERKELGKIRKRWKTLHTRNPDKERRHGKCPLTPEEIGLMLRALGFVMFLYPITMVIWQESSPEEGDILITSRLSAQMLRSRNNMTWEEFASQVRTSQIGFMGEPMEVKPGRGEFHENPSACICADSEMDSGSATNSGRRDMVEITDSQVSEEEQEWSDTEYMEINELEIR
;
A
#
# COMPACT_ATOMS: atom_id res chain seq x y z
N MET A 1 56.22 2.16 -2.60
CA MET A 1 55.32 2.51 -1.48
C MET A 1 53.98 2.91 -2.09
N ASN A 2 53.07 1.96 -2.27
CA ASN A 2 51.74 2.22 -2.81
C ASN A 2 50.93 2.96 -1.73
N LEU A 3 50.76 4.26 -1.92
CA LEU A 3 49.77 5.04 -1.17
C LEU A 3 48.39 4.51 -1.58
N GLN A 4 47.85 3.57 -0.80
CA GLN A 4 46.41 3.36 -0.76
C GLN A 4 45.79 4.69 -0.34
N LYS A 5 45.21 5.42 -1.30
CA LYS A 5 44.32 6.54 -0.99
C LYS A 5 43.19 5.95 -0.16
N GLU A 6 43.16 6.24 1.13
CA GLU A 6 41.95 6.05 1.93
C GLU A 6 40.85 6.90 1.27
N HIS A 7 39.88 6.23 0.66
CA HIS A 7 38.70 6.88 0.13
C HIS A 7 37.86 7.33 1.33
N VAL A 8 38.09 8.55 1.80
CA VAL A 8 37.31 9.10 2.93
C VAL A 8 35.93 9.48 2.42
N PHE A 9 34.91 8.75 2.87
CA PHE A 9 33.50 9.09 2.64
C PHE A 9 33.17 10.42 3.33
N ARG A 10 33.23 11.53 2.57
CA ARG A 10 32.90 12.88 3.06
C ARG A 10 31.61 13.36 2.45
N VAL A 11 30.62 13.58 3.30
CA VAL A 11 29.33 14.13 2.92
C VAL A 11 29.48 15.65 2.64
N PRO A 12 29.19 16.14 1.43
CA PRO A 12 29.35 17.55 1.08
C PRO A 12 28.32 18.41 1.80
N MET A 13 28.70 19.64 2.16
CA MET A 13 27.79 20.59 2.84
C MET A 13 26.72 21.17 1.91
N GLY A 14 27.05 21.41 0.63
CA GLY A 14 26.13 21.96 -0.38
C GLY A 14 25.32 20.90 -1.12
N ALA A 15 24.27 21.34 -1.83
CA ALA A 15 23.53 20.48 -2.76
C ALA A 15 24.44 20.17 -3.95
N GLY A 16 24.80 18.89 -4.14
CA GLY A 16 25.49 18.49 -5.37
C GLY A 16 24.63 18.77 -6.59
N SER A 17 25.25 19.08 -7.73
CA SER A 17 24.56 19.21 -9.00
C SER A 17 23.79 17.92 -9.31
N LEU A 18 22.47 18.04 -9.44
CA LEU A 18 21.62 16.97 -9.96
C LEU A 18 21.73 17.00 -11.49
N SER A 19 22.21 15.91 -12.09
CA SER A 19 22.25 15.77 -13.56
C SER A 19 20.88 15.51 -14.18
N ARG A 20 19.87 15.18 -13.36
CA ARG A 20 18.47 14.92 -13.76
C ARG A 20 17.52 15.66 -12.82
N ASP A 21 16.48 16.25 -13.38
CA ASP A 21 15.37 16.79 -12.59
C ASP A 21 14.61 15.65 -11.91
N VAL A 22 14.62 15.63 -10.58
CA VAL A 22 13.95 14.63 -9.75
C VAL A 22 12.44 14.86 -9.67
N TRP A 23 11.97 16.06 -10.04
CA TRP A 23 10.58 16.46 -9.96
C TRP A 23 9.76 16.10 -11.19
N THR A 24 10.40 15.56 -12.24
CA THR A 24 9.74 15.23 -13.52
C THR A 24 10.06 13.81 -13.99
N SER A 25 9.03 13.12 -14.49
CA SER A 25 9.16 11.85 -15.20
C SER A 25 9.08 12.09 -16.71
N LYS A 26 9.94 11.40 -17.48
CA LYS A 26 9.86 11.38 -18.95
C LYS A 26 8.83 10.37 -19.45
N GLN A 27 8.44 9.41 -18.61
CA GLN A 27 7.54 8.33 -18.98
C GLN A 27 6.09 8.60 -18.61
N SER A 28 5.82 9.36 -17.54
CA SER A 28 4.48 9.61 -17.00
C SER A 28 3.47 10.06 -18.07
N LYS A 29 3.91 10.88 -19.03
CA LYS A 29 3.09 11.36 -20.15
C LYS A 29 2.54 10.28 -21.08
N PHE A 30 3.09 9.07 -21.05
CA PHE A 30 2.63 7.94 -21.87
C PHE A 30 1.69 7.01 -21.12
N TYR A 31 1.31 7.35 -19.89
CA TYR A 31 0.44 6.53 -19.07
C TYR A 31 -0.72 7.34 -18.52
N HIS A 32 -1.87 6.69 -18.41
CA HIS A 32 -3.08 7.31 -17.90
C HIS A 32 -3.86 6.33 -17.02
N ALA A 33 -4.72 6.87 -16.14
CA ALA A 33 -5.59 6.06 -15.29
C ALA A 33 -6.63 5.32 -16.14
N CYS A 34 -6.71 3.99 -16.00
CA CYS A 34 -7.65 3.15 -16.75
C CYS A 34 -8.48 2.23 -15.86
N SER A 35 -9.20 2.84 -14.93
CA SER A 35 -10.12 2.16 -14.01
C SER A 35 -11.54 1.98 -14.58
N HIS A 36 -11.81 2.43 -15.81
CA HIS A 36 -13.15 2.40 -16.41
C HIS A 36 -13.74 0.98 -16.47
N SER A 37 -15.03 0.88 -16.16
CA SER A 37 -15.78 -0.38 -16.26
C SER A 37 -16.04 -0.68 -17.74
N PRO A 38 -15.64 -1.86 -18.27
CA PRO A 38 -15.92 -2.19 -19.65
C PRO A 38 -17.41 -2.45 -19.85
N ASN A 39 -17.92 -2.23 -21.07
CA ASN A 39 -19.35 -2.39 -21.39
C ASN A 39 -19.91 -3.80 -21.10
N LYS A 40 -19.05 -4.82 -21.03
CA LYS A 40 -19.42 -6.21 -20.73
C LYS A 40 -19.41 -6.53 -19.23
N PHE A 41 -18.91 -5.63 -18.38
CA PHE A 41 -18.90 -5.86 -16.93
C PHE A 41 -20.33 -5.79 -16.39
N PRO A 42 -20.81 -6.82 -15.69
CA PRO A 42 -22.19 -6.86 -15.21
C PRO A 42 -22.53 -5.65 -14.33
N SER A 43 -23.59 -4.93 -14.67
CA SER A 43 -24.04 -3.81 -13.83
C SER A 43 -24.61 -4.30 -12.50
N ALA A 44 -24.69 -3.41 -11.52
CA ALA A 44 -25.33 -3.68 -10.24
C ALA A 44 -26.79 -4.15 -10.42
N GLU A 45 -27.52 -3.65 -11.42
CA GLU A 45 -28.92 -4.03 -11.66
C GLU A 45 -29.06 -5.49 -12.07
N VAL A 46 -28.15 -5.97 -12.92
CA VAL A 46 -28.13 -7.37 -13.40
C VAL A 46 -27.49 -8.29 -12.36
N ASN A 47 -26.43 -7.82 -11.70
CA ASN A 47 -25.57 -8.64 -10.85
C ASN A 47 -25.88 -8.55 -9.36
N THR A 48 -27.03 -7.98 -8.96
CA THR A 48 -27.42 -7.89 -7.55
C THR A 48 -28.74 -8.60 -7.27
N HIS A 49 -28.72 -9.53 -6.30
CA HIS A 49 -29.96 -10.07 -5.75
C HIS A 49 -30.43 -9.19 -4.57
N PRO A 50 -31.67 -8.67 -4.59
CA PRO A 50 -32.12 -7.68 -3.62
C PRO A 50 -32.21 -8.23 -2.18
N ASN A 51 -32.38 -9.55 -2.01
CA ASN A 51 -32.55 -10.21 -0.72
C ASN A 51 -31.25 -10.82 -0.15
N ARG A 52 -30.09 -10.37 -0.63
CA ARG A 52 -28.77 -10.82 -0.15
C ARG A 52 -27.99 -9.61 0.32
N TYR A 53 -27.72 -9.54 1.61
CA TYR A 53 -27.01 -8.44 2.26
C TYR A 53 -25.68 -8.92 2.81
N LEU A 54 -24.60 -8.33 2.32
CA LEU A 54 -23.25 -8.53 2.81
C LEU A 54 -22.88 -7.37 3.73
N MET A 55 -22.44 -7.70 4.95
CA MET A 55 -21.84 -6.74 5.87
C MET A 55 -20.39 -7.13 6.10
N ILE A 56 -19.53 -6.14 6.28
CA ILE A 56 -18.14 -6.37 6.67
C ILE A 56 -17.79 -5.58 7.92
N ALA A 57 -17.05 -6.22 8.81
CA ALA A 57 -16.33 -5.57 9.89
C ALA A 57 -14.84 -5.68 9.57
N THR A 58 -14.23 -4.54 9.24
CA THR A 58 -12.80 -4.46 8.95
C THR A 58 -11.97 -4.81 10.20
N SER A 59 -10.66 -4.93 10.04
CA SER A 59 -9.71 -5.17 11.13
C SER A 59 -8.32 -4.63 10.77
N GLY A 60 -7.49 -4.44 11.80
CA GLY A 60 -6.11 -4.00 11.65
C GLY A 60 -5.96 -2.48 11.51
N GLY A 61 -4.75 -2.02 11.17
CA GLY A 61 -4.46 -0.60 10.95
C GLY A 61 -5.23 0.02 9.78
N LEU A 62 -5.24 1.36 9.69
CA LEU A 62 -6.09 2.11 8.76
C LEU A 62 -5.92 1.70 7.29
N ASN A 63 -4.69 1.43 6.84
CA ASN A 63 -4.43 0.97 5.47
C ASN A 63 -4.99 -0.45 5.20
N GLN A 64 -4.96 -1.32 6.22
CA GLN A 64 -5.55 -2.65 6.13
C GLN A 64 -7.07 -2.57 6.08
N GLN A 65 -7.66 -1.62 6.82
CA GLN A 65 -9.10 -1.35 6.76
C GLN A 65 -9.52 -0.76 5.41
N ARG A 66 -8.74 0.18 4.84
CA ARG A 66 -8.92 0.70 3.47
C ARG A 66 -8.96 -0.46 2.47
N THR A 67 -7.98 -1.36 2.57
CA THR A 67 -7.91 -2.60 1.78
C THR A 67 -9.17 -3.47 1.96
N GLY A 68 -9.59 -3.69 3.20
CA GLY A 68 -10.80 -4.44 3.52
C GLY A 68 -12.07 -3.84 2.92
N ILE A 69 -12.19 -2.51 2.92
CA ILE A 69 -13.32 -1.79 2.28
C ILE A 69 -13.32 -2.01 0.76
N VAL A 70 -12.17 -1.87 0.12
CA VAL A 70 -12.01 -2.10 -1.32
C VAL A 70 -12.40 -3.53 -1.69
N ASP A 71 -11.89 -4.50 -0.93
CA ASP A 71 -12.21 -5.93 -1.11
C ASP A 71 -13.68 -6.25 -0.85
N ALA A 72 -14.34 -5.51 0.06
CA ALA A 72 -15.74 -5.75 0.37
C ALA A 72 -16.66 -5.44 -0.81
N VAL A 73 -16.38 -4.38 -1.58
CA VAL A 73 -17.13 -4.06 -2.79
C VAL A 73 -16.97 -5.18 -3.81
N VAL A 74 -15.75 -5.65 -4.05
CA VAL A 74 -15.51 -6.73 -5.01
C VAL A 74 -16.12 -8.06 -4.53
N ALA A 75 -16.04 -8.36 -3.24
CA ALA A 75 -16.68 -9.54 -2.66
C ALA A 75 -18.22 -9.47 -2.82
N ALA A 76 -18.83 -8.31 -2.62
CA ALA A 76 -20.27 -8.11 -2.86
C ALA A 76 -20.64 -8.37 -4.33
N HIS A 77 -19.82 -7.89 -5.28
CA HIS A 77 -19.99 -8.16 -6.70
C HIS A 77 -19.87 -9.66 -7.03
N ILE A 78 -18.87 -10.36 -6.48
CA ILE A 78 -18.67 -11.82 -6.67
C ILE A 78 -19.85 -12.63 -6.11
N LEU A 79 -20.46 -12.17 -5.02
CA LEU A 79 -21.55 -12.85 -4.32
C LEU A 79 -22.95 -12.44 -4.82
N ASN A 80 -23.01 -11.52 -5.78
CA ASN A 80 -24.22 -10.92 -6.33
C ASN A 80 -25.12 -10.34 -5.22
N ALA A 81 -24.52 -9.59 -4.31
CA ALA A 81 -25.11 -9.15 -3.06
C ALA A 81 -25.14 -7.63 -2.92
N VAL A 82 -26.12 -7.13 -2.18
CA VAL A 82 -26.16 -5.75 -1.70
C VAL A 82 -25.11 -5.59 -0.60
N LEU A 83 -24.19 -4.64 -0.76
CA LEU A 83 -23.25 -4.29 0.30
C LEU A 83 -23.90 -3.32 1.28
N VAL A 84 -23.81 -3.59 2.57
CA VAL A 84 -24.08 -2.59 3.60
C VAL A 84 -22.81 -1.79 3.85
N VAL A 85 -22.93 -0.46 4.00
CA VAL A 85 -21.80 0.43 4.28
C VAL A 85 -20.89 -0.20 5.36
N PRO A 86 -19.58 -0.38 5.07
CA PRO A 86 -18.65 -1.03 5.98
C PRO A 86 -18.58 -0.43 7.37
N LYS A 87 -18.31 -1.27 8.37
CA LYS A 87 -17.97 -0.82 9.73
C LYS A 87 -16.48 -0.90 9.95
N LEU A 88 -15.90 0.22 10.39
CA LEU A 88 -14.50 0.31 10.78
C LEU A 88 -14.26 -0.41 12.11
N ASP A 89 -13.05 -0.96 12.30
CA ASP A 89 -12.68 -1.59 13.57
C ASP A 89 -12.40 -0.53 14.62
N GLN A 90 -13.33 -0.39 15.55
CA GLN A 90 -13.24 0.56 16.67
C GLN A 90 -12.36 0.04 17.81
N LYS A 91 -12.04 -1.26 17.84
CA LYS A 91 -11.32 -1.89 18.97
C LYS A 91 -9.80 -1.82 18.80
N SER A 92 -9.29 -1.80 17.57
CA SER A 92 -7.85 -1.76 17.29
C SER A 92 -7.16 -0.43 17.62
N TYR A 93 -7.89 0.70 17.70
CA TYR A 93 -7.33 2.01 18.05
C TYR A 93 -7.32 2.27 19.58
N GLY A 94 -7.65 1.26 20.37
CA GLY A 94 -7.84 1.36 21.81
C GLY A 94 -6.52 1.51 22.60
N LYS A 95 -6.35 2.70 23.19
CA LYS A 95 -5.45 3.11 24.29
C LYS A 95 -4.09 3.70 23.89
N ILE A 96 -4.12 4.93 23.40
CA ILE A 96 -3.03 5.88 23.64
C ILE A 96 -3.52 6.92 24.66
N GLN A 97 -2.87 6.95 25.84
CA GLN A 97 -2.89 8.06 26.79
C GLN A 97 -4.26 8.56 27.31
N GLY A 98 -5.24 7.70 27.58
CA GLY A 98 -6.49 8.11 28.25
C GLY A 98 -7.45 8.97 27.41
N ILE A 99 -7.08 9.31 26.16
CA ILE A 99 -8.00 9.83 25.15
C ILE A 99 -8.61 8.62 24.47
N ILE A 100 -9.89 8.38 24.73
CA ILE A 100 -10.61 7.33 24.03
C ILE A 100 -10.92 7.87 22.63
N TRP A 101 -10.23 7.38 21.60
CA TRP A 101 -10.73 7.44 20.22
C TRP A 101 -11.96 6.52 20.12
N ASN A 102 -13.04 6.90 20.78
CA ASN A 102 -14.31 6.21 20.73
C ASN A 102 -14.92 6.51 19.36
N ASN A 103 -15.00 5.47 18.52
CA ASN A 103 -15.99 5.33 17.47
C ASN A 103 -15.76 6.12 16.17
N PHE A 104 -14.57 6.06 15.55
CA PHE A 104 -14.50 6.46 14.14
C PHE A 104 -15.40 5.57 13.30
N ASN A 105 -16.52 6.13 12.87
CA ASN A 105 -17.41 5.50 11.92
C ASN A 105 -16.91 5.78 10.50
N PHE A 106 -17.32 4.93 9.55
CA PHE A 106 -16.99 5.14 8.14
C PHE A 106 -17.31 6.57 7.67
N SER A 107 -18.42 7.15 8.14
CA SER A 107 -18.88 8.50 7.81
C SER A 107 -18.05 9.64 8.37
N GLU A 108 -17.17 9.39 9.34
CA GLU A 108 -16.30 10.43 9.91
C GLU A 108 -15.04 10.61 9.06
N ILE A 109 -14.59 9.54 8.41
CA ILE A 109 -13.41 9.54 7.55
C ILE A 109 -13.81 9.74 6.09
N PHE A 110 -14.81 9.01 5.61
CA PHE A 110 -15.20 8.99 4.21
C PHE A 110 -16.60 9.54 3.97
N ASP A 111 -16.76 10.22 2.84
CA ASP A 111 -18.05 10.70 2.33
C ASP A 111 -18.91 9.51 1.86
N VAL A 112 -19.93 9.16 2.66
CA VAL A 112 -20.79 7.99 2.42
C VAL A 112 -21.65 8.17 1.16
N ASP A 113 -22.15 9.37 0.93
CA ASP A 113 -23.00 9.68 -0.22
C ASP A 113 -22.20 9.55 -1.51
N TRP A 114 -21.01 10.14 -1.53
CA TRP A 114 -20.07 9.99 -2.63
C TRP A 114 -19.70 8.52 -2.88
N PHE A 115 -19.40 7.77 -1.82
CA PHE A 115 -19.05 6.35 -1.93
C PHE A 115 -20.18 5.53 -2.57
N ILE A 116 -21.43 5.71 -2.11
CA ILE A 116 -22.60 5.03 -2.66
C ILE A 116 -22.82 5.45 -4.12
N LEU A 117 -22.80 6.75 -4.41
CA LEU A 117 -23.02 7.28 -5.75
C LEU A 117 -21.99 6.73 -6.75
N ARG A 118 -20.71 6.75 -6.38
CA ARG A 118 -19.61 6.41 -7.29
C ARG A 118 -19.59 4.93 -7.68
N ILE A 119 -20.02 4.05 -6.78
CA ILE A 119 -20.02 2.58 -6.98
C ILE A 119 -21.39 2.03 -7.39
N SER A 120 -22.44 2.84 -7.38
CA SER A 120 -23.83 2.44 -7.69
C SER A 120 -24.01 1.62 -8.97
N LYS A 121 -23.19 1.85 -10.01
CA LYS A 121 -23.22 1.10 -11.27
C LYS A 121 -22.64 -0.30 -11.16
N ASP A 122 -21.71 -0.54 -10.23
CA ASP A 122 -20.96 -1.79 -10.10
C ASP A 122 -21.55 -2.70 -9.00
N VAL A 123 -21.99 -2.11 -7.88
CA VAL A 123 -22.56 -2.82 -6.73
C VAL A 123 -23.64 -1.95 -6.07
N LYS A 124 -24.77 -2.56 -5.69
CA LYS A 124 -25.78 -1.86 -4.89
C LYS A 124 -25.32 -1.72 -3.44
N ILE A 125 -25.29 -0.50 -2.92
CA ILE A 125 -24.87 -0.20 -1.56
C ILE A 125 -26.03 0.41 -0.77
N VAL A 126 -26.24 -0.04 0.47
CA VAL A 126 -27.22 0.52 1.41
C VAL A 126 -26.53 0.93 2.70
N ARG A 127 -27.05 1.98 3.36
CA ARG A 127 -26.47 2.48 4.62
C ARG A 127 -26.62 1.51 5.77
N ASN A 128 -27.79 0.90 5.87
CA ASN A 128 -28.17 -0.02 6.94
C ASN A 128 -28.92 -1.21 6.37
N LEU A 129 -28.95 -2.32 7.11
CA LEU A 129 -29.84 -3.43 6.80
C LEU A 129 -31.31 -2.94 6.79
N PRO A 130 -32.14 -3.43 5.86
CA PRO A 130 -33.56 -3.09 5.86
C PRO A 130 -34.22 -3.60 7.15
N LYS A 131 -35.24 -2.87 7.60
CA LYS A 131 -36.14 -3.32 8.66
C LYS A 131 -37.27 -4.12 8.03
N ILE A 132 -37.62 -5.26 8.61
CA ILE A 132 -38.81 -6.03 8.20
C ILE A 132 -39.83 -5.84 9.33
N GLY A 133 -40.81 -4.94 9.11
CA GLY A 133 -41.63 -4.39 10.18
C GLY A 133 -40.79 -3.61 11.19
N ASP A 134 -40.97 -3.87 12.49
CA ASP A 134 -40.20 -3.24 13.57
C ASP A 134 -38.90 -3.98 13.96
N LYS A 135 -38.62 -5.14 13.35
CA LYS A 135 -37.44 -5.96 13.70
C LYS A 135 -36.28 -5.72 12.74
N VAL A 136 -35.11 -5.43 13.31
CA VAL A 136 -33.84 -5.35 12.58
C VAL A 136 -33.36 -6.76 12.26
N ILE A 137 -33.00 -7.03 11.00
CA ILE A 137 -32.41 -8.30 10.59
C ILE A 137 -31.10 -8.52 11.35
N THR A 138 -30.98 -9.65 12.05
CA THR A 138 -29.73 -10.03 12.72
C THR A 138 -28.84 -10.79 11.73
N PRO A 139 -27.65 -10.26 11.35
CA PRO A 139 -26.80 -10.91 10.36
C PRO A 139 -26.11 -12.16 10.95
N TYR A 140 -26.00 -13.22 10.13
CA TYR A 140 -25.18 -14.37 10.49
C TYR A 140 -23.70 -14.00 10.40
N THR A 141 -22.96 -14.18 11.49
CA THR A 141 -21.54 -13.81 11.54
C THR A 141 -20.64 -15.00 11.18
N THR A 142 -19.68 -14.76 10.27
CA THR A 142 -18.65 -15.75 9.92
C THR A 142 -17.33 -15.08 9.53
N ARG A 143 -16.32 -15.88 9.18
CA ARG A 143 -15.01 -15.43 8.69
C ARG A 143 -14.70 -16.08 7.35
N VAL A 144 -13.90 -15.38 6.56
CA VAL A 144 -13.34 -15.90 5.31
C VAL A 144 -11.86 -16.22 5.53
N PRO A 145 -11.33 -17.30 4.94
CA PRO A 145 -9.88 -17.51 4.87
C PRO A 145 -9.17 -16.30 4.25
N ARG A 146 -7.91 -16.05 4.63
CA ARG A 146 -7.10 -15.02 3.98
C ARG A 146 -6.87 -15.39 2.51
N LYS A 147 -6.74 -14.40 1.62
CA LYS A 147 -6.46 -14.59 0.18
C LYS A 147 -7.43 -15.54 -0.53
N CYS A 148 -8.70 -15.57 -0.11
CA CYS A 148 -9.75 -16.36 -0.73
C CYS A 148 -10.02 -15.83 -2.15
N ASN A 149 -9.98 -16.71 -3.16
CA ASN A 149 -10.28 -16.35 -4.55
C ASN A 149 -11.79 -16.39 -4.83
N VAL A 150 -12.19 -16.04 -6.06
CA VAL A 150 -13.60 -16.01 -6.51
C VAL A 150 -14.33 -17.33 -6.19
N LYS A 151 -13.72 -18.48 -6.56
CA LYS A 151 -14.27 -19.81 -6.29
C LYS A 151 -14.45 -20.08 -4.79
N CYS A 152 -13.50 -19.66 -3.96
CA CYS A 152 -13.58 -19.79 -2.51
C CYS A 152 -14.77 -18.99 -1.92
N TYR A 153 -15.03 -17.76 -2.40
CA TYR A 153 -16.22 -16.99 -1.98
C TYR A 153 -17.53 -17.66 -2.43
N GLN A 154 -17.59 -18.11 -3.69
CA GLN A 154 -18.78 -18.77 -4.25
C GLN A 154 -19.09 -20.11 -3.58
N THR A 155 -18.08 -20.87 -3.16
CA THR A 155 -18.27 -22.18 -2.52
C THR A 155 -18.54 -22.07 -1.03
N ARG A 156 -17.91 -21.12 -0.33
CA ARG A 156 -18.01 -21.02 1.14
C ARG A 156 -19.04 -20.01 1.61
N ILE A 157 -19.14 -18.85 0.97
CA ILE A 157 -19.93 -17.72 1.48
C ILE A 157 -21.29 -17.62 0.78
N LEU A 158 -21.34 -17.82 -0.54
CA LEU A 158 -22.60 -17.73 -1.28
C LEU A 158 -23.69 -18.69 -0.76
N PRO A 159 -23.43 -19.96 -0.39
CA PRO A 159 -24.46 -20.83 0.15
C PRO A 159 -25.02 -20.35 1.49
N ILE A 160 -24.14 -19.81 2.36
CA ILE A 160 -24.52 -19.22 3.64
C ILE A 160 -25.39 -17.98 3.39
N LEU A 161 -24.98 -17.13 2.46
CA LEU A 161 -25.71 -15.91 2.10
C LEU A 161 -27.08 -16.21 1.51
N LYS A 162 -27.20 -17.23 0.64
CA LYS A 162 -28.48 -17.72 0.10
C LYS A 162 -29.42 -18.22 1.21
N LYS A 163 -28.89 -18.90 2.23
CA LYS A 163 -29.68 -19.46 3.34
C LYS A 163 -30.06 -18.43 4.41
N LYS A 164 -29.15 -17.50 4.71
CA LYS A 164 -29.29 -16.56 5.85
C LYS A 164 -29.73 -15.16 5.45
N HIS A 165 -29.67 -14.82 4.16
CA HIS A 165 -30.01 -13.52 3.57
C HIS A 165 -29.15 -12.33 4.02
N ALA A 166 -28.72 -12.28 5.28
CA ALA A 166 -27.78 -11.29 5.80
C ALA A 166 -26.57 -11.99 6.44
N VAL A 167 -25.36 -11.68 5.97
CA VAL A 167 -24.11 -12.25 6.49
C VAL A 167 -23.13 -11.13 6.81
N GLN A 168 -22.55 -11.19 8.01
CA GLN A 168 -21.45 -10.32 8.42
C GLN A 168 -20.13 -11.08 8.40
N LEU A 169 -19.20 -10.63 7.57
CA LEU A 169 -17.82 -11.12 7.56
C LEU A 169 -17.00 -10.31 8.56
N THR A 170 -16.46 -10.99 9.57
CA THR A 170 -15.65 -10.37 10.62
C THR A 170 -14.16 -10.53 10.36
N LYS A 171 -13.37 -9.63 10.95
CA LYS A 171 -11.91 -9.56 10.74
C LYS A 171 -11.55 -9.46 9.26
N PHE A 172 -12.21 -8.55 8.56
CA PHE A 172 -12.12 -8.44 7.11
C PHE A 172 -10.94 -7.54 6.69
N ASP A 173 -9.75 -8.12 6.72
CA ASP A 173 -8.50 -7.58 6.19
C ASP A 173 -7.86 -8.61 5.25
N TYR A 174 -7.44 -8.20 4.04
CA TYR A 174 -6.76 -9.05 3.05
C TYR A 174 -7.44 -10.41 2.80
N ARG A 175 -8.78 -10.42 2.78
CA ARG A 175 -9.57 -11.65 2.63
C ARG A 175 -9.77 -12.05 1.17
N LEU A 176 -9.66 -11.12 0.23
CA LEU A 176 -9.76 -11.40 -1.19
C LEU A 176 -8.37 -11.55 -1.82
N SER A 177 -8.19 -12.60 -2.61
CA SER A 177 -6.92 -12.86 -3.31
C SER A 177 -6.51 -11.72 -4.24
N ASN A 178 -5.21 -11.55 -4.46
CA ASN A 178 -4.69 -10.63 -5.48
C ASN A 178 -4.71 -11.23 -6.89
N ARG A 179 -4.97 -12.52 -7.03
CA ARG A 179 -5.15 -13.18 -8.33
C ARG A 179 -6.62 -13.07 -8.74
N LEU A 180 -7.00 -11.91 -9.27
CA LEU A 180 -8.33 -11.63 -9.82
C LEU A 180 -8.23 -11.25 -11.29
N ASP A 181 -9.30 -11.51 -12.03
CA ASP A 181 -9.45 -11.08 -13.41
C ASP A 181 -9.39 -9.54 -13.51
N THR A 182 -8.91 -9.05 -14.65
CA THR A 182 -8.64 -7.62 -14.90
C THR A 182 -9.81 -6.71 -14.53
N ASP A 183 -11.05 -7.13 -14.82
CA ASP A 183 -12.23 -6.29 -14.56
C ASP A 183 -12.53 -6.14 -13.06
N LEU A 184 -12.30 -7.20 -12.26
CA LEU A 184 -12.42 -7.13 -10.80
C LEU A 184 -11.28 -6.30 -10.20
N GLN A 185 -10.08 -6.35 -10.79
CA GLN A 185 -8.98 -5.46 -10.38
C GLN A 185 -9.32 -4.00 -10.70
N LYS A 186 -9.88 -3.72 -11.88
CA LYS A 186 -10.37 -2.37 -12.22
C LYS A 186 -11.48 -1.90 -11.28
N LEU A 187 -12.36 -2.79 -10.83
CA LEU A 187 -13.32 -2.45 -9.78
C LEU A 187 -12.62 -2.06 -8.47
N ARG A 188 -11.58 -2.80 -8.05
CA ARG A 188 -10.75 -2.37 -6.90
C ARG A 188 -10.14 -0.98 -7.12
N CYS A 189 -9.61 -0.69 -8.32
CA CYS A 189 -9.10 0.63 -8.67
C CYS A 189 -10.16 1.72 -8.48
N ARG A 190 -11.37 1.52 -9.02
CA ARG A 190 -12.45 2.50 -8.93
C ARG A 190 -12.82 2.80 -7.49
N VAL A 191 -12.91 1.77 -6.65
CA VAL A 191 -13.22 1.93 -5.24
C VAL A 191 -12.09 2.70 -4.54
N ASN A 192 -10.86 2.24 -4.71
CA ASN A 192 -9.69 2.75 -4.00
C ASN A 192 -9.36 4.21 -4.32
N TYR A 193 -9.45 4.60 -5.59
CA TYR A 193 -9.01 5.92 -6.07
C TYR A 193 -10.14 6.91 -6.33
N HIS A 194 -11.38 6.43 -6.54
CA HIS A 194 -12.48 7.31 -6.90
C HIS A 194 -13.64 7.29 -5.91
N ALA A 195 -13.88 6.20 -5.18
CA ALA A 195 -15.03 6.12 -4.28
C ALA A 195 -14.70 6.44 -2.82
N LEU A 196 -13.46 6.19 -2.38
CA LEU A 196 -12.99 6.54 -1.03
C LEU A 196 -12.55 8.00 -0.98
N LYS A 197 -13.52 8.91 -1.04
CA LYS A 197 -13.31 10.35 -0.83
C LYS A 197 -13.38 10.65 0.66
N PHE A 198 -12.40 11.39 1.19
CA PHE A 198 -12.46 11.88 2.56
C PHE A 198 -13.61 12.88 2.78
N THR A 199 -14.02 13.06 4.02
CA THR A 199 -14.98 14.12 4.38
C THR A 199 -14.40 15.51 4.11
N ASP A 200 -15.28 16.46 3.80
CA ASP A 200 -14.87 17.82 3.44
C ASP A 200 -13.97 18.51 4.49
N PRO A 201 -14.17 18.33 5.82
CA PRO A 201 -13.26 18.90 6.82
C PRO A 201 -11.81 18.38 6.71
N ILE A 202 -11.63 17.09 6.41
CA ILE A 202 -10.30 16.49 6.21
C ILE A 202 -9.67 17.06 4.94
N ILE A 203 -10.45 17.14 3.86
CA ILE A 203 -9.99 17.70 2.57
C ILE A 203 -9.58 19.16 2.73
N GLU A 204 -10.41 19.99 3.36
CA GLU A 204 -10.14 21.41 3.56
C GLU A 204 -8.90 21.66 4.42
N MET A 205 -8.73 20.90 5.51
CA MET A 205 -7.54 20.94 6.33
C MET A 205 -6.29 20.54 5.53
N SER A 206 -6.38 19.45 4.77
CA SER A 206 -5.26 18.97 3.94
C SER A 206 -4.85 19.99 2.87
N ARG A 207 -5.83 20.61 2.19
CA ARG A 207 -5.61 21.67 1.19
C ARG A 207 -4.91 22.87 1.84
N THR A 208 -5.41 23.34 2.98
CA THR A 208 -4.81 24.45 3.72
C THR A 208 -3.36 24.16 4.12
N LEU A 209 -3.08 22.93 4.56
CA LEU A 209 -1.72 22.50 4.92
C LEU A 209 -0.80 22.52 3.69
N VAL A 210 -1.22 21.92 2.58
CA VAL A 210 -0.44 21.87 1.33
C VAL A 210 -0.20 23.27 0.78
N GLU A 211 -1.22 24.13 0.76
CA GLU A 211 -1.08 25.53 0.33
C GLU A 211 -0.03 26.28 1.15
N ARG A 212 -0.05 26.13 2.48
CA ARG A 212 0.96 26.77 3.36
C ARG A 212 2.37 26.26 3.12
N ILE A 213 2.54 24.97 2.84
CA ILE A 213 3.85 24.40 2.47
C ILE A 213 4.31 24.99 1.13
N ARG A 214 3.41 25.04 0.15
CA ARG A 214 3.68 25.58 -1.20
C ARG A 214 4.00 27.08 -1.20
N MET A 215 3.47 27.84 -0.24
CA MET A 215 3.88 29.24 -0.01
C MET A 215 5.37 29.39 0.39
N LYS A 216 6.00 28.34 0.91
CA LYS A 216 7.41 28.35 1.33
C LYS A 216 8.35 27.78 0.27
N SER A 217 7.87 26.85 -0.54
CA SER A 217 8.66 26.22 -1.60
C SER A 217 7.75 25.73 -2.72
N LYS A 218 8.17 25.88 -3.98
CA LYS A 218 7.44 25.36 -5.14
C LYS A 218 7.23 23.84 -5.08
N HIS A 219 8.21 23.12 -4.55
CA HIS A 219 8.18 21.66 -4.40
C HIS A 219 8.48 21.26 -2.95
N PHE A 220 7.92 20.14 -2.51
CA PHE A 220 8.21 19.57 -1.20
C PHE A 220 8.32 18.04 -1.29
N VAL A 221 9.03 17.45 -0.33
CA VAL A 221 9.14 16.00 -0.20
C VAL A 221 8.32 15.55 1.00
N ALA A 222 7.41 14.59 0.76
CA ALA A 222 6.69 13.91 1.82
C ALA A 222 7.40 12.58 2.14
N LEU A 223 7.69 12.36 3.42
CA LEU A 223 8.38 11.16 3.89
C LEU A 223 7.52 10.44 4.93
N HIS A 224 7.14 9.20 4.62
CA HIS A 224 6.45 8.32 5.57
C HIS A 224 7.48 7.45 6.30
N LEU A 225 7.70 7.76 7.58
CA LEU A 225 8.67 7.06 8.42
C LEU A 225 7.96 6.01 9.29
N ARG A 226 8.08 4.75 8.89
CA ARG A 226 7.59 3.59 9.63
C ARG A 226 8.67 3.08 10.61
N PHE A 227 9.02 3.90 11.59
CA PHE A 227 10.08 3.64 12.59
C PHE A 227 9.51 3.37 14.01
N GLU A 228 8.38 2.65 14.07
CA GLU A 228 7.70 2.30 15.31
C GLU A 228 8.38 1.09 16.02
N PRO A 229 8.34 1.01 17.37
CA PRO A 229 9.05 -0.05 18.12
C PRO A 229 8.69 -1.49 17.75
N ASP A 230 7.44 -1.75 17.37
CA ASP A 230 6.98 -3.04 16.88
C ASP A 230 7.57 -3.37 15.51
N MET A 231 7.56 -2.44 14.57
CA MET A 231 8.19 -2.57 13.26
C MET A 231 9.70 -2.85 13.37
N LEU A 232 10.38 -2.14 14.27
CA LEU A 232 11.80 -2.39 14.57
C LEU A 232 12.00 -3.79 15.17
N ALA A 233 11.17 -4.18 16.13
CA ALA A 233 11.23 -5.49 16.76
C ALA A 233 11.01 -6.63 15.74
N PHE A 234 10.05 -6.48 14.84
CA PHE A 234 9.70 -7.50 13.83
C PHE A 234 10.73 -7.65 12.73
N SER A 235 11.38 -6.55 12.32
CA SER A 235 12.49 -6.61 11.37
C SER A 235 13.66 -7.45 11.90
N GLY A 236 13.82 -7.52 13.23
CA GLY A 236 14.92 -8.21 13.89
C GLY A 236 16.29 -7.56 13.67
N CYS A 237 16.34 -6.39 13.02
CA CYS A 237 17.57 -5.68 12.71
C CYS A 237 18.14 -4.95 13.93
N TYR A 238 19.43 -4.65 13.91
CA TYR A 238 20.11 -3.86 14.93
C TYR A 238 20.32 -2.43 14.45
N TYR A 239 19.93 -1.44 15.25
CA TYR A 239 19.89 -0.02 14.89
C TYR A 239 20.92 0.84 15.64
N GLY A 240 21.80 0.23 16.43
CA GLY A 240 22.93 0.92 17.08
C GLY A 240 22.68 1.36 18.52
N GLY A 241 21.53 1.05 19.11
CA GLY A 241 21.15 1.41 20.47
C GLY A 241 21.67 0.46 21.57
N GLY A 242 22.64 -0.39 21.26
CA GLY A 242 23.33 -1.26 22.23
C GLY A 242 22.43 -2.30 22.90
N ASP A 243 22.81 -2.71 24.11
CA ASP A 243 22.09 -3.73 24.88
C ASP A 243 20.69 -3.30 25.30
N LYS A 244 20.48 -1.99 25.45
CA LYS A 244 19.16 -1.43 25.77
C LYS A 244 18.17 -1.73 24.64
N GLU A 245 18.52 -1.40 23.40
CA GLU A 245 17.70 -1.70 22.22
C GLU A 245 17.41 -3.20 22.12
N ARG A 246 18.46 -4.05 22.23
CA ARG A 246 18.32 -5.51 22.14
C ARG A 246 17.37 -6.06 23.18
N LYS A 247 17.43 -5.54 24.42
CA LYS A 247 16.55 -5.95 25.52
C LYS A 247 15.11 -5.48 25.31
N GLU A 248 14.90 -4.24 24.88
CA GLU A 248 13.57 -3.67 24.67
C GLU A 248 12.85 -4.29 23.47
N LEU A 249 13.50 -4.33 22.29
CA LEU A 249 12.95 -4.98 21.10
C LEU A 249 12.80 -6.50 21.32
N GLY A 250 13.74 -7.12 22.02
CA GLY A 250 13.66 -8.54 22.38
C GLY A 250 12.45 -8.87 23.27
N LYS A 251 12.06 -7.98 24.19
CA LYS A 251 10.82 -8.13 24.98
C LYS A 251 9.58 -8.08 24.09
N ILE A 252 9.54 -7.17 23.11
CA ILE A 252 8.42 -7.07 22.17
C ILE A 252 8.34 -8.37 21.36
N ARG A 253 9.44 -8.82 20.73
CA ARG A 253 9.48 -10.08 19.96
C ARG A 253 8.99 -11.28 20.75
N LYS A 254 9.37 -11.40 22.04
CA LYS A 254 8.93 -12.50 22.91
C LYS A 254 7.42 -12.55 23.14
N ARG A 255 6.69 -11.44 22.98
CA ARG A 255 5.22 -11.43 23.04
C ARG A 255 4.60 -12.17 21.85
N TRP A 256 5.35 -12.29 20.75
CA TRP A 256 4.88 -12.82 19.48
C TRP A 256 5.49 -14.19 19.19
N LYS A 257 4.83 -15.24 19.68
CA LYS A 257 5.33 -16.62 19.64
C LYS A 257 5.50 -17.19 18.23
N THR A 258 4.78 -16.67 17.24
CA THR A 258 4.86 -17.10 15.83
C THR A 258 5.90 -16.33 15.03
N LEU A 259 6.50 -15.28 15.61
CA LEU A 259 7.50 -14.48 14.92
C LEU A 259 8.80 -15.28 14.75
N HIS A 260 9.11 -15.65 13.52
CA HIS A 260 10.31 -16.40 13.18
C HIS A 260 11.59 -15.60 13.49
N THR A 261 12.63 -16.33 13.91
CA THR A 261 13.95 -15.73 14.10
C THR A 261 14.62 -15.57 12.74
N ARG A 262 14.65 -14.33 12.25
CA ARG A 262 15.28 -14.00 10.96
C ARG A 262 16.74 -13.60 11.12
N ASN A 263 17.52 -13.84 10.07
CA ASN A 263 18.89 -13.33 9.96
C ASN A 263 18.84 -11.80 9.72
N PRO A 264 19.30 -10.97 10.67
CA PRO A 264 19.22 -9.51 10.57
C PRO A 264 19.95 -8.94 9.35
N ASP A 265 21.09 -9.53 8.98
CA ASP A 265 21.87 -9.08 7.83
C ASP A 265 21.17 -9.43 6.52
N LYS A 266 20.52 -10.60 6.44
CA LYS A 266 19.70 -11.00 5.29
C LYS A 266 18.51 -10.05 5.12
N GLU A 267 17.78 -9.74 6.20
CA GLU A 267 16.64 -8.82 6.13
C GLU A 267 17.07 -7.40 5.76
N ARG A 268 18.21 -6.94 6.28
CA ARG A 268 18.78 -5.64 5.89
C ARG A 268 19.16 -5.62 4.42
N ARG A 269 19.89 -6.62 3.90
CA ARG A 269 20.25 -6.68 2.46
C ARG A 269 19.03 -6.66 1.53
N HIS A 270 17.92 -7.27 1.94
CA HIS A 270 16.67 -7.25 1.18
C HIS A 270 15.83 -5.97 1.36
N GLY A 271 16.31 -4.97 2.09
CA GLY A 271 15.59 -3.71 2.30
C GLY A 271 14.35 -3.83 3.19
N LYS A 272 14.33 -4.80 4.10
CA LYS A 272 13.19 -5.04 5.02
C LYS A 272 13.37 -4.41 6.40
N CYS A 273 14.56 -3.88 6.70
CA CYS A 273 14.76 -3.06 7.88
C CYS A 273 14.35 -1.62 7.56
N PRO A 274 13.56 -0.97 8.43
CA PRO A 274 13.47 0.48 8.47
C PRO A 274 14.85 1.15 8.40
N LEU A 275 14.94 2.32 7.75
CA LEU A 275 16.16 3.11 7.74
C LEU A 275 16.30 3.89 9.05
N THR A 276 17.51 3.99 9.57
CA THR A 276 17.83 4.88 10.70
C THR A 276 17.74 6.35 10.30
N PRO A 277 17.59 7.28 11.25
CA PRO A 277 17.62 8.72 10.95
C PRO A 277 18.88 9.17 10.19
N GLU A 278 20.05 8.59 10.50
CA GLU A 278 21.30 8.86 9.77
C GLU A 278 21.21 8.40 8.31
N GLU A 279 20.75 7.17 8.09
CA GLU A 279 20.59 6.58 6.75
C GLU A 279 19.59 7.37 5.89
N ILE A 280 18.48 7.83 6.48
CA ILE A 280 17.52 8.72 5.83
C ILE A 280 18.18 10.04 5.43
N GLY A 281 18.94 10.66 6.34
CA GLY A 281 19.65 11.91 6.08
C GLY A 281 20.67 11.78 4.93
N LEU A 282 21.40 10.67 4.88
CA LEU A 282 22.33 10.36 3.78
C LEU A 282 21.59 10.16 2.46
N MET A 283 20.49 9.40 2.45
CA MET A 283 19.66 9.16 1.28
C MET A 283 19.08 10.47 0.72
N LEU A 284 18.46 11.31 1.57
CA LEU A 284 17.88 12.57 1.15
C LEU A 284 18.93 13.52 0.54
N ARG A 285 20.11 13.61 1.17
CA ARG A 285 21.18 14.44 0.64
C ARG A 285 21.74 13.89 -0.67
N ALA A 286 21.86 12.57 -0.82
CA ALA A 286 22.27 11.93 -2.07
C ALA A 286 21.28 12.23 -3.22
N LEU A 287 19.97 12.27 -2.91
CA LEU A 287 18.92 12.69 -3.84
C LEU A 287 18.89 14.21 -4.11
N GLY A 288 19.79 14.99 -3.50
CA GLY A 288 19.90 16.44 -3.70
C GLY A 288 18.96 17.26 -2.80
N PHE A 289 18.23 16.63 -1.89
CA PHE A 289 17.46 17.32 -0.86
C PHE A 289 18.38 17.74 0.28
N VAL A 290 18.83 18.99 0.25
CA VAL A 290 19.52 19.60 1.40
C VAL A 290 18.49 20.17 2.37
N MET A 291 18.64 19.79 3.64
CA MET A 291 17.74 20.10 4.76
C MET A 291 17.43 21.60 4.96
N PHE A 292 18.26 22.50 4.40
CA PHE A 292 18.07 23.95 4.49
C PHE A 292 17.33 24.58 3.31
N LEU A 293 17.17 23.89 2.17
CA LEU A 293 16.55 24.46 0.96
C LEU A 293 15.11 24.01 0.74
N TYR A 294 14.67 22.91 1.38
CA TYR A 294 13.31 22.39 1.21
C TYR A 294 12.65 22.17 2.58
N PRO A 295 11.41 22.65 2.80
CA PRO A 295 10.65 22.28 3.98
C PRO A 295 10.31 20.79 3.89
N ILE A 296 11.02 19.94 4.64
CA ILE A 296 10.66 18.53 4.81
C ILE A 296 9.46 18.52 5.75
N THR A 297 8.26 18.32 5.19
CA THR A 297 7.04 18.23 5.99
C THR A 297 6.59 16.78 6.04
N MET A 298 6.47 16.23 7.25
CA MET A 298 5.92 14.90 7.47
C MET A 298 4.40 15.00 7.33
N VAL A 299 3.89 14.54 6.19
CA VAL A 299 2.44 14.52 5.91
C VAL A 299 2.02 13.08 5.71
N ILE A 300 1.02 12.63 6.48
CA ILE A 300 0.35 11.35 6.24
C ILE A 300 -0.59 11.59 5.05
N TRP A 301 -0.29 10.94 3.93
CA TRP A 301 -0.96 11.15 2.66
C TRP A 301 -1.70 9.88 2.23
N GLN A 302 -2.94 10.02 1.79
CA GLN A 302 -3.66 8.97 1.06
C GLN A 302 -3.97 9.52 -0.32
N GLU A 303 -3.61 8.74 -1.34
CA GLU A 303 -3.55 9.10 -2.76
C GLU A 303 -4.80 9.82 -3.30
N SER A 304 -4.74 11.14 -3.38
CA SER A 304 -5.16 11.83 -4.61
C SER A 304 -3.99 11.81 -5.60
N SER A 305 -4.18 12.08 -6.89
CA SER A 305 -3.02 12.26 -7.79
C SER A 305 -2.06 13.29 -7.17
N PRO A 306 -0.74 13.03 -7.04
CA PRO A 306 0.19 14.12 -6.81
C PRO A 306 -0.06 15.15 -7.92
N GLU A 307 -0.18 16.42 -7.55
CA GLU A 307 -0.06 17.47 -8.56
C GLU A 307 1.38 17.46 -9.08
N GLU A 308 1.57 17.93 -10.31
CA GLU A 308 2.86 17.95 -10.98
C GLU A 308 3.96 18.54 -10.06
N GLY A 309 4.92 17.71 -9.65
CA GLY A 309 6.08 18.12 -8.84
C GLY A 309 6.14 17.62 -7.38
N ASP A 310 5.28 16.70 -6.93
CA ASP A 310 5.39 16.08 -5.60
C ASP A 310 5.99 14.65 -5.68
N ILE A 311 6.91 14.29 -4.77
CA ILE A 311 7.60 12.98 -4.78
C ILE A 311 7.32 12.20 -3.48
N LEU A 312 6.91 10.94 -3.63
CA LEU A 312 6.89 9.94 -2.57
C LEU A 312 8.16 9.08 -2.66
N ILE A 313 8.95 9.03 -1.59
CA ILE A 313 10.17 8.19 -1.54
C ILE A 313 9.87 6.96 -0.71
N THR A 314 9.94 5.78 -1.34
CA THR A 314 9.86 4.51 -0.61
C THR A 314 11.27 4.02 -0.27
N SER A 315 11.51 3.65 0.99
CA SER A 315 12.85 3.28 1.48
C SER A 315 13.32 1.89 1.06
N ARG A 316 12.67 1.26 0.07
CA ARG A 316 13.14 -0.02 -0.48
C ARG A 316 14.31 0.30 -1.40
N LEU A 317 15.43 -0.39 -1.18
CA LEU A 317 16.74 -0.24 -1.85
C LEU A 317 17.60 0.91 -1.35
N SER A 318 18.44 0.59 -0.37
CA SER A 318 19.69 1.30 -0.08
C SER A 318 20.52 0.62 1.02
N ALA A 319 19.99 -0.38 1.70
CA ALA A 319 20.62 -0.96 2.89
C ALA A 319 21.99 -1.65 2.66
N GLN A 320 22.22 -2.29 1.50
CA GLN A 320 23.55 -2.83 1.18
C GLN A 320 24.57 -1.70 0.92
N MET A 321 24.14 -0.66 0.22
CA MET A 321 24.97 0.48 -0.14
C MET A 321 25.31 1.36 1.06
N LEU A 322 24.35 1.56 1.97
CA LEU A 322 24.54 2.28 3.22
C LEU A 322 25.58 1.60 4.13
N ARG A 323 25.73 0.26 4.02
CA ARG A 323 26.78 -0.49 4.71
C ARG A 323 28.15 -0.36 4.05
N SER A 324 28.21 -0.41 2.71
CA SER A 324 29.47 -0.26 1.97
C SER A 324 29.87 1.19 1.71
N ARG A 325 29.17 2.17 2.29
CA ARG A 325 29.39 3.61 2.05
C ARG A 325 30.84 4.07 2.26
N ASN A 326 31.53 3.48 3.25
CA ASN A 326 32.93 3.83 3.55
C ASN A 326 33.93 3.26 2.54
N ASN A 327 33.49 2.38 1.63
CA ASN A 327 34.32 1.80 0.56
C ASN A 327 34.16 2.54 -0.78
N MET A 328 33.48 3.69 -0.80
CA MET A 328 33.25 4.47 -2.02
C MET A 328 33.30 5.97 -1.74
N THR A 329 33.46 6.76 -2.79
CA THR A 329 33.33 8.22 -2.74
C THR A 329 31.87 8.64 -2.55
N TRP A 330 31.66 9.89 -2.12
CA TRP A 330 30.30 10.42 -2.01
C TRP A 330 29.60 10.47 -3.38
N GLU A 331 30.34 10.79 -4.44
CA GLU A 331 29.84 10.87 -5.80
C GLU A 331 29.34 9.51 -6.28
N GLU A 332 30.10 8.44 -6.02
CA GLU A 332 29.70 7.06 -6.31
C GLU A 332 28.47 6.64 -5.50
N PHE A 333 28.46 6.93 -4.19
CA PHE A 333 27.32 6.65 -3.32
C PHE A 333 26.05 7.38 -3.80
N ALA A 334 26.14 8.68 -4.06
CA ALA A 334 25.01 9.49 -4.49
C ALA A 334 24.50 9.05 -5.87
N SER A 335 25.40 8.71 -6.79
CA SER A 335 25.05 8.16 -8.10
C SER A 335 24.29 6.84 -7.98
N GLN A 336 24.78 5.92 -7.14
CA GLN A 336 24.10 4.65 -6.92
C GLN A 336 22.75 4.85 -6.21
N VAL A 337 22.65 5.77 -5.23
CA VAL A 337 21.38 6.04 -4.52
C VAL A 337 20.35 6.58 -5.51
N ARG A 338 20.73 7.57 -6.32
CA ARG A 338 19.89 8.09 -7.39
C ARG A 338 19.47 6.97 -8.32
N THR A 339 20.41 6.15 -8.79
CA THR A 339 20.11 5.03 -9.70
C THR A 339 19.17 4.00 -9.07
N SER A 340 19.36 3.69 -7.79
CA SER A 340 18.53 2.74 -7.06
C SER A 340 17.15 3.29 -6.73
N GLN A 341 17.02 4.61 -6.68
CA GLN A 341 15.77 5.33 -6.46
C GLN A 341 15.12 5.78 -7.79
N ILE A 342 15.80 5.65 -8.94
CA ILE A 342 15.19 5.84 -10.25
C ILE A 342 14.10 4.78 -10.40
N GLY A 343 12.86 5.24 -10.53
CA GLY A 343 11.70 4.36 -10.46
C GLY A 343 11.41 3.86 -9.06
N PHE A 344 11.63 4.67 -8.01
CA PHE A 344 10.99 4.57 -6.69
C PHE A 344 10.35 5.90 -6.27
N MET A 345 10.07 6.74 -7.28
CA MET A 345 9.75 8.17 -7.15
C MET A 345 8.51 8.55 -7.96
N GLY A 346 7.68 7.56 -8.33
CA GLY A 346 6.39 7.78 -9.01
C GLY A 346 6.41 7.52 -10.51
N GLU A 347 7.34 6.70 -11.02
CA GLU A 347 7.30 6.28 -12.43
C GLU A 347 6.13 5.29 -12.65
N PRO A 348 5.43 5.32 -13.80
CA PRO A 348 4.36 4.36 -14.07
C PRO A 348 4.86 2.90 -14.05
N MET A 349 4.06 1.97 -13.51
CA MET A 349 4.35 0.52 -13.46
C MET A 349 5.59 0.12 -12.64
N GLU A 350 5.95 0.96 -11.67
CA GLU A 350 7.10 0.83 -10.77
C GLU A 350 7.19 -0.50 -10.01
N VAL A 351 6.05 -1.09 -9.65
CA VAL A 351 5.95 -2.33 -8.87
C VAL A 351 5.62 -3.51 -9.79
N LYS A 352 6.55 -4.48 -9.89
CA LYS A 352 6.33 -5.71 -10.68
C LYS A 352 5.15 -6.53 -10.12
N PRO A 353 4.31 -7.12 -10.98
CA PRO A 353 3.28 -8.08 -10.55
C PRO A 353 3.90 -9.15 -9.64
N GLY A 354 3.32 -9.35 -8.45
CA GLY A 354 3.79 -10.34 -7.47
C GLY A 354 4.81 -9.84 -6.44
N ARG A 355 5.31 -8.59 -6.54
CA ARG A 355 6.25 -8.00 -5.55
C ARG A 355 5.65 -6.79 -4.84
N GLY A 356 4.46 -6.94 -4.28
CA GLY A 356 3.77 -5.89 -3.53
C GLY A 356 2.35 -6.32 -3.15
N GLU A 357 1.88 -5.89 -1.97
CA GLU A 357 0.46 -5.98 -1.64
C GLU A 357 -0.29 -5.04 -2.60
N PHE A 358 -1.40 -5.53 -3.15
CA PHE A 358 -2.16 -4.99 -4.28
C PHE A 358 -2.71 -3.55 -4.10
N HIS A 359 -2.29 -2.79 -3.11
CA HIS A 359 -2.97 -1.55 -2.69
C HIS A 359 -2.16 -0.28 -2.90
N GLU A 360 -0.89 -0.37 -3.32
CA GLU A 360 -0.05 0.81 -3.55
C GLU A 360 0.05 1.19 -5.04
N ASN A 361 0.01 0.23 -5.98
CA ASN A 361 0.02 0.57 -7.41
C ASN A 361 -0.39 -0.62 -8.32
N PRO A 362 -1.68 -0.90 -8.55
CA PRO A 362 -2.07 -2.03 -9.40
C PRO A 362 -1.80 -1.68 -10.87
N SER A 363 -1.05 -2.54 -11.57
CA SER A 363 -0.86 -2.42 -13.01
C SER A 363 -2.17 -2.36 -13.79
N ALA A 364 -3.23 -2.99 -13.27
CA ALA A 364 -4.57 -2.93 -13.86
C ALA A 364 -5.23 -1.54 -13.80
N CYS A 365 -4.72 -0.62 -12.97
CA CYS A 365 -5.25 0.75 -12.85
C CYS A 365 -4.56 1.74 -13.82
N ILE A 366 -3.48 1.34 -14.47
CA ILE A 366 -2.65 2.21 -15.32
C ILE A 366 -2.56 1.59 -16.72
N CYS A 367 -2.82 2.39 -17.75
CA CYS A 367 -2.68 1.98 -19.14
C CYS A 367 -1.63 2.83 -19.83
N ALA A 368 -0.94 2.25 -20.81
CA ALA A 368 0.00 2.95 -21.67
C ALA A 368 -0.69 3.43 -22.96
N ASP A 369 -0.24 4.56 -23.47
CA ASP A 369 -0.68 5.11 -24.75
C ASP A 369 -0.04 4.33 -25.92
N SER A 370 -0.76 4.24 -27.04
CA SER A 370 -0.34 3.48 -28.22
C SER A 370 0.93 4.00 -28.90
N GLU A 371 1.37 5.23 -28.62
CA GLU A 371 2.58 5.83 -29.21
C GLU A 371 3.89 5.19 -28.70
N MET A 372 3.87 4.50 -27.54
CA MET A 372 5.03 3.76 -27.02
C MET A 372 5.48 2.61 -27.93
N ASP A 373 4.58 2.07 -28.76
CA ASP A 373 4.84 0.88 -29.59
C ASP A 373 5.70 1.18 -30.83
N SER A 374 5.96 2.46 -31.14
CA SER A 374 6.66 2.90 -32.36
C SER A 374 8.13 3.33 -32.16
N GLY A 375 8.60 3.45 -30.91
CA GLY A 375 9.89 4.10 -30.60
C GLY A 375 11.00 3.21 -30.01
N SER A 376 10.76 1.93 -29.75
CA SER A 376 11.74 1.00 -29.15
C SER A 376 11.98 -0.25 -30.00
N ALA A 377 12.08 -0.09 -31.31
CA ALA A 377 12.64 -1.12 -32.19
C ALA A 377 14.18 -1.04 -32.20
N THR A 378 14.80 -1.36 -31.07
CA THR A 378 16.21 -1.81 -31.04
C THR A 378 16.28 -3.13 -30.28
N ASN A 379 16.19 -4.21 -31.06
CA ASN A 379 16.61 -5.58 -30.78
C ASN A 379 16.47 -6.10 -29.34
N SER A 380 15.25 -6.51 -29.00
CA SER A 380 15.00 -7.66 -28.12
C SER A 380 13.84 -8.44 -28.73
N GLY A 381 14.13 -9.65 -29.20
CA GLY A 381 13.27 -10.41 -30.08
C GLY A 381 11.83 -10.58 -29.59
N ARG A 382 10.91 -10.38 -30.54
CA ARG A 382 9.55 -10.93 -30.56
C ARG A 382 9.62 -12.41 -30.17
N ARG A 383 9.23 -12.75 -28.94
CA ARG A 383 8.85 -14.13 -28.60
C ARG A 383 7.35 -14.12 -28.36
N ASP A 384 6.71 -14.95 -29.16
CA ASP A 384 5.32 -15.33 -29.02
C ASP A 384 4.98 -15.67 -27.57
N MET A 385 3.74 -15.37 -27.23
CA MET A 385 3.04 -15.76 -26.02
C MET A 385 3.00 -17.29 -25.94
N VAL A 386 4.09 -17.89 -25.45
CA VAL A 386 4.18 -19.30 -25.11
C VAL A 386 3.72 -19.44 -23.67
N GLU A 387 2.69 -20.26 -23.45
CA GLU A 387 2.37 -20.84 -22.15
C GLU A 387 3.64 -21.44 -21.54
N ILE A 388 4.18 -20.77 -20.52
CA ILE A 388 5.24 -21.35 -19.70
C ILE A 388 4.56 -22.32 -18.74
N THR A 389 4.60 -23.61 -19.08
CA THR A 389 4.42 -24.69 -18.11
C THR A 389 5.52 -24.58 -17.05
N ASP A 390 5.11 -24.68 -15.79
CA ASP A 390 5.85 -24.43 -14.56
C ASP A 390 6.92 -25.50 -14.26
N SER A 391 7.86 -25.69 -15.18
CA SER A 391 9.02 -26.55 -14.97
C SER A 391 10.28 -25.78 -15.33
N GLN A 392 11.08 -25.45 -14.31
CA GLN A 392 12.34 -24.69 -14.33
C GLN A 392 12.24 -23.21 -13.91
N VAL A 393 11.61 -22.96 -12.77
CA VAL A 393 12.04 -21.88 -11.87
C VAL A 393 12.83 -22.56 -10.74
N SER A 394 14.09 -22.16 -10.55
CA SER A 394 14.93 -22.64 -9.45
C SER A 394 14.24 -22.39 -8.10
N GLU A 395 14.13 -23.43 -7.28
CA GLU A 395 13.41 -23.50 -6.00
C GLU A 395 13.91 -22.56 -4.88
N GLU A 396 14.82 -21.62 -5.16
CA GLU A 396 15.47 -20.77 -4.13
C GLU A 396 14.98 -19.31 -4.04
N GLU A 397 14.09 -18.85 -4.93
CA GLU A 397 13.49 -17.50 -4.83
C GLU A 397 12.01 -17.48 -4.40
N GLN A 398 11.45 -18.66 -4.10
CA GLN A 398 10.07 -18.86 -3.66
C GLN A 398 9.98 -19.01 -2.13
N GLU A 399 10.43 -18.02 -1.35
CA GLU A 399 10.16 -18.07 0.10
C GLU A 399 9.94 -16.69 0.71
N TRP A 400 8.87 -16.07 0.25
CA TRP A 400 7.96 -15.40 1.15
C TRP A 400 6.68 -16.21 1.17
N SER A 401 6.44 -16.98 2.23
CA SER A 401 5.08 -17.40 2.49
C SER A 401 4.31 -16.10 2.70
N ASP A 402 3.36 -15.87 1.83
CA ASP A 402 2.43 -14.76 1.79
C ASP A 402 1.61 -14.60 3.09
N THR A 403 1.82 -15.52 4.02
CA THR A 403 1.40 -15.63 5.42
C THR A 403 2.28 -14.83 6.39
N GLU A 404 3.55 -14.56 6.09
CA GLU A 404 4.55 -14.11 7.08
C GLU A 404 4.74 -12.58 7.19
N TYR A 405 4.46 -11.77 6.15
CA TYR A 405 4.23 -10.31 6.33
C TYR A 405 2.90 -10.04 7.02
N MET A 406 1.95 -10.96 6.86
CA MET A 406 0.58 -10.81 7.31
C MET A 406 0.40 -11.21 8.78
N GLU A 407 1.02 -12.31 9.22
CA GLU A 407 2.08 -12.25 10.23
C GLU A 407 2.08 -11.07 11.19
N ILE A 408 2.99 -10.16 10.84
CA ILE A 408 3.38 -8.93 11.51
C ILE A 408 2.20 -7.95 11.63
N ASN A 409 1.32 -7.91 10.63
CA ASN A 409 0.14 -7.06 10.60
C ASN A 409 -1.02 -7.57 11.50
N GLU A 410 -1.13 -8.88 11.75
CA GLU A 410 -2.03 -9.43 12.78
C GLU A 410 -1.57 -9.12 14.21
N LEU A 411 -0.29 -8.72 14.38
CA LEU A 411 0.29 -8.36 15.67
C LEU A 411 -0.14 -6.95 16.15
N GLU A 412 -0.82 -6.15 15.32
CA GLU A 412 -1.48 -4.91 15.77
C GLU A 412 -2.80 -5.18 16.54
N ILE A 413 -3.26 -6.45 16.66
CA ILE A 413 -4.62 -6.79 17.12
C ILE A 413 -4.64 -7.66 18.41
N ARG A 414 -3.66 -7.53 19.31
CA ARG A 414 -3.80 -8.12 20.67
C ARG A 414 -3.38 -7.20 21.80
#